data_AF-A0A1I2XFZ4-F1
#
_entry.id   AF-A0A1I2XFZ4-F1
#
_cell.length_a   1.000
_cell.length_b   1.000
_cell.length_c   1.000
_cell.angle_alpha   90.00
_cell.angle_beta   90.00
_cell.angle_gamma   90.00
#
_symmetry.space_group_name_H-M   'P 1'
#
loop_
_entity.id
_entity.type
_entity.pdbx_description
1 polymer ?
#
loop_
_entity_poly.entity_id
_entity_poly.type
_entity_poly.pdbx_seq_one_letter_code
_entity_poly.pdbx_strand_id
1 'polypeptide(L)'
;MSQAGRESSSADLRPEAGSARAGSSGATRWVPAILAVSFVVSVVHYADNTVRFDRYALNPDSPVANAPWSVPLAWVVLTAVGLVGLLAYRAGNWWRAVGAFAVYSVSGLVSAVHYTDAPPSAFDGLQNTLIVADLVAGVAVVGLALWVMFRRALVADAQAGAARLRG
;
A
#
# COMPACT_ATOMS: atom_id res chain seq x y z
N MET A 1 -2.64 81.06 -2.03
CA MET A 1 -2.51 79.95 -3.00
C MET A 1 -2.28 78.68 -2.18
N SER A 2 -3.29 77.82 -2.12
CA SER A 2 -3.33 76.61 -1.28
C SER A 2 -3.26 75.37 -2.18
N GLN A 3 -2.22 74.56 -2.01
CA GLN A 3 -2.16 73.19 -2.51
C GLN A 3 -1.60 72.32 -1.39
N ALA A 4 -2.48 71.82 -0.53
CA ALA A 4 -2.19 70.70 0.36
C ALA A 4 -2.26 69.41 -0.46
N GLY A 5 -1.14 68.69 -0.48
CA GLY A 5 -0.94 67.44 -1.20
C GLY A 5 -1.83 66.32 -0.65
N ARG A 6 -2.34 65.52 -1.60
CA ARG A 6 -2.96 64.22 -1.34
C ARG A 6 -1.85 63.24 -1.02
N GLU A 7 -1.78 62.76 0.22
CA GLU A 7 -1.06 61.53 0.54
C GLU A 7 -2.04 60.36 0.44
N SER A 8 -1.83 59.60 -0.61
CA SER A 8 -2.53 58.35 -0.94
C SER A 8 -2.11 57.24 0.02
N SER A 9 -3.08 56.76 0.81
CA SER A 9 -3.38 55.35 1.04
C SER A 9 -2.21 54.36 0.90
N SER A 10 -1.45 54.14 1.97
CA SER A 10 -0.60 52.96 2.15
C SER A 10 -1.46 51.77 2.62
N ALA A 11 -2.26 51.24 1.70
CA ALA A 11 -2.82 49.90 1.78
C ALA A 11 -1.97 48.99 0.88
N ASP A 12 -1.80 47.73 1.30
CA ASP A 12 -1.02 46.65 0.65
C ASP A 12 0.50 46.81 0.72
N LEU A 13 1.29 45.83 1.16
CA LEU A 13 1.26 44.42 0.80
C LEU A 13 1.75 43.56 1.99
N ARG A 14 0.85 42.81 2.62
CA ARG A 14 1.26 41.61 3.38
C ARG A 14 1.38 40.45 2.39
N PRO A 15 2.51 39.72 2.34
CA PRO A 15 2.58 38.51 1.52
C PRO A 15 1.62 37.47 2.12
N GLU A 16 0.58 37.16 1.36
CA GLU A 16 -0.33 36.03 1.53
C GLU A 16 0.46 34.73 1.79
N ALA A 17 0.64 34.38 3.06
CA ALA A 17 1.16 33.11 3.53
C ALA A 17 0.11 31.97 3.36
N GLY A 18 -0.62 31.97 2.24
CA GLY A 18 -1.83 31.18 2.04
C GLY A 18 -1.76 30.06 1.00
N SER A 19 -0.65 29.92 0.26
CA SER A 19 -0.60 29.01 -0.92
C SER A 19 0.06 27.63 -0.67
N ALA A 20 0.61 27.37 0.51
CA ALA A 20 1.38 26.13 0.74
C ALA A 20 0.57 24.92 1.23
N ARG A 21 -0.75 25.04 1.48
CA ARG A 21 -1.57 23.96 2.08
C ARG A 21 -2.50 23.20 1.13
N ALA A 22 -2.62 23.59 -0.14
CA ALA A 22 -3.63 23.04 -1.05
C ALA A 22 -3.16 21.85 -1.93
N GLY A 23 -2.04 21.19 -1.60
CA GLY A 23 -1.43 20.17 -2.47
C GLY A 23 -1.46 18.71 -2.00
N SER A 24 -2.01 18.37 -0.82
CA SER A 24 -1.62 17.13 -0.11
C SER A 24 -2.68 16.05 0.12
N SER A 25 -3.87 16.08 -0.49
CA SER A 25 -5.00 15.27 0.05
C SER A 25 -5.43 14.04 -0.77
N GLY A 26 -5.18 13.99 -2.09
CA GLY A 26 -5.70 12.92 -2.94
C GLY A 26 -4.87 11.63 -2.94
N ALA A 27 -3.53 11.76 -2.94
CA ALA A 27 -2.60 10.65 -3.11
C ALA A 27 -2.34 9.87 -1.80
N THR A 28 -2.42 10.56 -0.66
CA THR A 28 -2.14 10.05 0.69
C THR A 28 -3.25 9.15 1.23
N ARG A 29 -4.51 9.31 0.78
CA ARG A 29 -5.64 8.47 1.23
C ARG A 29 -5.62 7.05 0.65
N TRP A 30 -4.95 6.83 -0.49
CA TRP A 30 -4.99 5.53 -1.17
C TRP A 30 -4.14 4.47 -0.48
N VAL A 31 -3.01 4.86 0.13
CA VAL A 31 -2.13 3.93 0.85
C VAL A 31 -2.87 3.20 1.98
N PRO A 32 -3.47 3.90 2.97
CA PRO A 32 -4.20 3.22 4.03
C PRO A 32 -5.45 2.51 3.50
N ALA A 33 -6.11 3.01 2.46
CA ALA A 33 -7.31 2.38 1.90
C ALA A 33 -6.99 1.03 1.25
N ILE A 34 -5.98 0.97 0.38
CA ILE A 34 -5.54 -0.28 -0.27
C ILE A 34 -5.09 -1.28 0.79
N LEU A 35 -4.26 -0.87 1.75
CA LEU A 35 -3.81 -1.76 2.81
C LEU A 35 -4.95 -2.27 3.70
N ALA A 36 -5.95 -1.43 4.01
CA ALA A 36 -7.11 -1.85 4.79
C ALA A 36 -7.97 -2.86 4.03
N VAL A 37 -8.21 -2.64 2.73
CA VAL A 37 -8.93 -3.59 1.89
C VAL A 37 -8.16 -4.91 1.78
N SER A 38 -6.86 -4.87 1.49
CA SER A 38 -6.01 -6.06 1.45
C SER A 38 -5.99 -6.81 2.78
N PHE A 39 -5.95 -6.10 3.90
CA PHE A 39 -6.03 -6.70 5.22
C PHE A 39 -7.36 -7.45 5.41
N VAL A 40 -8.50 -6.81 5.13
CA VAL A 40 -9.82 -7.45 5.28
C VAL A 40 -9.96 -8.68 4.37
N VAL A 41 -9.56 -8.57 3.10
CA VAL A 41 -9.59 -9.70 2.16
C VAL A 41 -8.71 -10.85 2.67
N SER A 42 -7.48 -10.54 3.11
CA SER A 42 -6.56 -11.55 3.63
C SER A 42 -7.08 -12.22 4.91
N VAL A 43 -7.75 -11.48 5.81
CA VAL A 43 -8.36 -12.06 7.02
C VAL A 43 -9.40 -13.12 6.63
N VAL A 44 -10.30 -12.77 5.71
CA VAL A 44 -11.37 -13.68 5.30
C VAL A 44 -10.79 -14.90 4.58
N HIS A 45 -9.84 -14.70 3.67
CA HIS A 45 -9.19 -15.79 2.95
C HIS A 45 -8.40 -16.71 3.89
N TYR A 46 -7.51 -16.18 4.73
CA TYR A 46 -6.68 -17.01 5.61
C TYR A 46 -7.49 -17.69 6.72
N ALA A 47 -8.56 -17.05 7.23
CA ALA A 47 -9.46 -17.71 8.17
C ALA A 47 -10.15 -18.90 7.52
N ASP A 48 -10.67 -18.72 6.31
CA ASP A 48 -11.31 -19.79 5.54
C ASP A 48 -10.34 -20.93 5.20
N ASN A 49 -9.14 -20.58 4.75
CA ASN A 49 -8.05 -21.51 4.46
C ASN A 49 -7.63 -22.29 5.72
N THR A 50 -7.54 -21.63 6.88
CA THR A 50 -7.20 -22.29 8.14
C THR A 50 -8.28 -23.27 8.59
N VAL A 51 -9.55 -22.86 8.52
CA VAL A 51 -10.69 -23.71 8.97
C VAL A 51 -10.94 -24.87 8.02
N ARG A 52 -10.75 -24.65 6.71
CA ARG A 52 -10.99 -25.64 5.65
C ARG A 52 -9.70 -26.12 5.00
N PHE A 53 -8.63 -26.25 5.79
CA PHE A 53 -7.28 -26.53 5.30
C PHE A 53 -7.20 -27.70 4.34
N ASP A 54 -7.86 -28.82 4.65
CA ASP A 54 -7.87 -30.03 3.80
C ASP A 54 -8.51 -29.81 2.42
N ARG A 55 -9.29 -28.72 2.25
CA ARG A 55 -9.89 -28.32 0.96
C ARG A 55 -9.01 -27.36 0.17
N TYR A 56 -7.92 -26.88 0.75
CA TYR A 56 -6.93 -26.02 0.11
C TYR A 56 -5.61 -26.76 -0.16
N ALA A 57 -5.21 -27.65 0.74
CA ALA A 57 -3.99 -28.47 0.66
C ALA A 57 -4.23 -29.77 -0.13
N LEU A 58 -4.64 -29.64 -1.40
CA LEU A 58 -5.00 -30.78 -2.23
C LEU A 58 -3.79 -31.54 -2.80
N ASN A 59 -2.62 -30.90 -2.84
CA ASN A 59 -1.37 -31.50 -3.29
C ASN A 59 -0.58 -32.06 -2.09
N PRO A 60 -0.46 -33.39 -1.93
CA PRO A 60 0.23 -33.99 -0.78
C PRO A 60 1.74 -33.75 -0.79
N ASP A 61 2.34 -33.43 -1.94
CA ASP A 61 3.76 -33.12 -2.08
C ASP A 61 4.07 -31.64 -1.75
N SER A 62 3.04 -30.82 -1.51
CA SER A 62 3.22 -29.42 -1.14
C SER A 62 3.88 -29.32 0.24
N PRO A 63 4.94 -28.49 0.42
CA PRO A 63 5.64 -28.34 1.69
C PRO A 63 4.73 -27.92 2.86
N VAL A 64 3.60 -27.29 2.54
CA VAL A 64 2.61 -26.84 3.53
C VAL A 64 1.53 -27.87 3.81
N ALA A 65 1.39 -28.92 3.00
CA ALA A 65 0.28 -29.89 3.08
C ALA A 65 0.14 -30.58 4.44
N ASN A 66 1.24 -30.69 5.20
CA ASN A 66 1.27 -31.32 6.52
C ASN A 66 1.44 -30.32 7.66
N ALA A 67 1.27 -29.02 7.39
CA ALA A 67 1.52 -27.94 8.36
C ALA A 67 0.36 -26.93 8.39
N PRO A 68 -0.85 -27.32 8.86
CA PRO A 68 -2.01 -26.41 8.91
C PRO A 68 -1.76 -25.15 9.75
N TRP A 69 -0.91 -25.23 10.78
CA TRP A 69 -0.51 -24.10 11.61
C TRP A 69 0.32 -23.06 10.85
N SER A 70 0.93 -23.42 9.71
CA SER A 70 1.74 -22.51 8.91
C SER A 70 0.90 -21.40 8.27
N VAL A 71 -0.37 -21.66 7.95
CA VAL A 71 -1.29 -20.69 7.33
C VAL A 71 -1.53 -19.48 8.26
N PRO A 72 -2.06 -19.63 9.49
CA PRO A 72 -2.26 -18.49 10.37
C PRO A 72 -0.94 -17.86 10.81
N LEU A 73 0.15 -18.63 10.96
CA LEU A 73 1.46 -18.07 11.28
C LEU A 73 1.98 -17.15 10.17
N ALA A 74 1.93 -17.61 8.91
CA ALA A 74 2.34 -16.81 7.75
C ALA A 74 1.52 -15.51 7.67
N TRP A 75 0.20 -15.59 7.90
CA TRP A 75 -0.67 -14.42 7.93
C TRP A 75 -0.23 -13.40 8.99
N VAL A 76 0.03 -13.83 10.23
CA VAL A 76 0.47 -12.94 11.31
C VAL A 76 1.79 -12.27 10.96
N VAL A 77 2.77 -13.04 10.48
CA VAL A 77 4.10 -12.52 10.12
C VAL A 77 3.99 -11.49 8.99
N LEU A 78 3.29 -11.81 7.91
CA LEU A 78 3.13 -10.90 6.77
C LEU A 78 2.34 -9.65 7.16
N THR A 79 1.28 -9.80 7.94
CA THR A 79 0.49 -8.66 8.45
C THR A 79 1.33 -7.74 9.34
N ALA A 80 2.18 -8.29 10.20
CA ALA A 80 3.11 -7.50 11.00
C ALA A 80 4.08 -6.70 10.12
N VAL A 81 4.59 -7.30 9.04
CA VAL A 81 5.43 -6.59 8.06
C VAL A 81 4.64 -5.47 7.37
N GLY A 82 3.38 -5.72 6.97
CA GLY A 82 2.50 -4.70 6.42
C GLY A 82 2.29 -3.51 7.37
N LEU A 83 2.10 -3.79 8.67
CA LEU A 83 1.98 -2.76 9.71
C LEU A 83 3.28 -1.96 9.86
N VAL A 84 4.44 -2.62 9.89
CA VAL A 84 5.75 -1.94 9.88
C VAL A 84 5.88 -1.01 8.67
N GLY A 85 5.43 -1.45 7.49
CA GLY A 85 5.38 -0.63 6.28
C GLY A 85 4.50 0.60 6.42
N LEU A 86 3.30 0.44 6.99
CA LEU A 86 2.38 1.55 7.23
C LEU A 86 2.96 2.56 8.22
N LEU A 87 3.59 2.09 9.30
CA LEU A 87 4.26 2.96 10.28
C LEU A 87 5.45 3.69 9.65
N ALA A 88 6.28 3.01 8.87
CA ALA A 88 7.39 3.61 8.14
C ALA A 88 6.91 4.66 7.12
N TYR A 89 5.82 4.38 6.41
CA TYR A 89 5.20 5.32 5.48
C TYR A 89 4.74 6.60 6.20
N ARG A 90 4.08 6.47 7.35
CA ARG A 90 3.61 7.61 8.15
C ARG A 90 4.77 8.42 8.75
N ALA A 91 5.88 7.76 9.07
CA ALA A 91 7.10 8.39 9.54
C ALA A 91 7.94 9.03 8.41
N GLY A 92 7.51 8.92 7.15
CA GLY A 92 8.24 9.44 5.99
C GLY A 92 9.47 8.62 5.58
N ASN A 93 9.65 7.42 6.13
CA ASN A 93 10.71 6.50 5.74
C ASN A 93 10.26 5.65 4.55
N TRP A 94 10.30 6.25 3.37
CA TRP A 94 9.66 5.70 2.17
C TRP A 94 10.28 4.40 1.68
N TRP A 95 11.61 4.24 1.76
CA TRP A 95 12.26 3.01 1.29
C TRP A 95 11.96 1.81 2.18
N ARG A 96 11.90 2.01 3.50
CA ARG A 96 11.42 0.96 4.41
C ARG A 96 9.96 0.62 4.15
N ALA A 97 9.12 1.62 3.86
CA ALA A 97 7.72 1.39 3.51
C ALA A 97 7.57 0.58 2.22
N VAL A 98 8.30 0.93 1.15
CA VAL A 98 8.29 0.21 -0.13
C VAL A 98 8.70 -1.24 0.06
N GLY A 99 9.81 -1.50 0.75
CA GLY A 99 10.26 -2.87 1.02
C GLY A 99 9.24 -3.67 1.82
N ALA A 100 8.67 -3.08 2.88
CA ALA A 100 7.66 -3.74 3.69
C ALA A 100 6.35 -4.00 2.92
N PHE A 101 5.89 -3.07 2.07
CA PHE A 101 4.72 -3.31 1.22
C PHE A 101 4.98 -4.40 0.17
N ALA A 102 6.18 -4.43 -0.43
CA ALA A 102 6.56 -5.50 -1.35
C ALA A 102 6.53 -6.87 -0.66
N VAL A 103 7.08 -6.99 0.56
CA VAL A 103 7.01 -8.24 1.34
C VAL A 103 5.57 -8.56 1.74
N TYR A 104 4.80 -7.58 2.22
CA TYR A 104 3.40 -7.79 2.61
C TYR A 104 2.55 -8.28 1.43
N SER A 105 2.82 -7.80 0.21
CA SER A 105 2.08 -8.23 -1.00
C SER A 105 2.13 -9.73 -1.24
N VAL A 106 3.16 -10.42 -0.73
CA VAL A 106 3.28 -11.89 -0.78
C VAL A 106 2.09 -12.57 -0.14
N SER A 107 1.45 -11.95 0.87
CA SER A 107 0.26 -12.51 1.53
C SER A 107 -0.87 -12.83 0.56
N GLY A 108 -1.07 -11.96 -0.44
CA GLY A 108 -2.08 -12.13 -1.48
C GLY A 108 -1.54 -12.89 -2.69
N LEU A 109 -0.32 -12.60 -3.13
CA LEU A 109 0.29 -13.22 -4.32
C LEU A 109 0.44 -14.75 -4.18
N VAL A 110 0.73 -15.23 -2.97
CA VAL A 110 0.85 -16.68 -2.70
C VAL A 110 -0.46 -17.43 -2.94
N SER A 111 -1.61 -16.74 -2.97
CA SER A 111 -2.90 -17.36 -3.30
C SER A 111 -2.92 -18.01 -4.68
N ALA A 112 -2.10 -17.53 -5.62
CA ALA A 112 -1.96 -18.17 -6.94
C ALA A 112 -1.42 -19.62 -6.86
N VAL A 113 -0.70 -19.97 -5.79
CA VAL A 113 -0.18 -21.33 -5.57
C VAL A 113 -1.29 -22.37 -5.42
N HIS A 114 -2.49 -21.97 -4.96
CA HIS A 114 -3.63 -22.89 -4.94
C HIS A 114 -3.96 -23.44 -6.33
N TYR A 115 -3.78 -22.63 -7.38
CA TYR A 115 -4.00 -23.07 -8.75
C TYR A 115 -2.81 -23.79 -9.40
N THR A 116 -1.66 -23.83 -8.72
CA THR A 116 -0.56 -24.73 -9.08
C THR A 116 -0.69 -26.09 -8.39
N ASP A 117 -1.30 -26.13 -7.21
CA ASP A 117 -1.55 -27.36 -6.46
C ASP A 117 -2.77 -28.14 -6.99
N ALA A 118 -3.80 -27.45 -7.50
CA ALA A 118 -4.97 -28.08 -8.09
C ALA A 118 -5.66 -27.17 -9.12
N PRO A 119 -6.41 -27.73 -10.10
CA PRO A 119 -7.16 -26.91 -11.04
C PRO A 119 -8.31 -26.15 -10.35
N PRO A 120 -8.75 -24.98 -10.86
CA PRO A 120 -9.85 -24.20 -10.28
C PRO A 120 -11.15 -24.99 -10.04
N SER A 121 -11.42 -26.02 -10.84
CA SER A 121 -12.59 -26.90 -10.69
C SER A 121 -12.56 -27.79 -9.44
N ALA A 122 -11.41 -27.89 -8.76
CA ALA A 122 -11.28 -28.61 -7.50
C ALA A 122 -11.74 -27.77 -6.29
N PHE A 123 -11.90 -26.46 -6.47
CA PHE A 123 -12.30 -25.51 -5.42
C PHE A 123 -13.77 -25.12 -5.58
N ASP A 124 -14.47 -24.89 -4.47
CA ASP A 124 -15.82 -24.35 -4.52
C ASP A 124 -15.84 -22.86 -4.93
N GLY A 125 -17.04 -22.32 -5.18
CA GLY A 125 -17.19 -20.93 -5.63
C GLY A 125 -16.70 -19.89 -4.62
N LEU A 126 -16.82 -20.17 -3.32
CA LEU A 126 -16.34 -19.27 -2.27
C LEU A 126 -14.80 -19.29 -2.23
N GLN A 127 -14.18 -20.47 -2.25
CA GLN A 127 -12.72 -20.62 -2.28
C GLN A 127 -12.12 -19.89 -3.48
N ASN A 128 -12.66 -20.12 -4.69
CA ASN A 128 -12.20 -19.41 -5.90
C ASN A 128 -12.32 -17.90 -5.76
N THR A 129 -13.42 -17.41 -5.19
CA THR A 129 -13.62 -15.97 -4.95
C THR A 129 -12.56 -15.40 -4.00
N LEU A 130 -12.27 -16.09 -2.89
CA LEU A 130 -11.29 -15.64 -1.91
C LEU A 130 -9.86 -15.69 -2.46
N ILE A 131 -9.49 -16.78 -3.16
CA ILE A 131 -8.17 -16.93 -3.81
C ILE A 131 -7.93 -15.78 -4.80
N VAL A 132 -8.90 -15.52 -5.69
CA VAL A 132 -8.77 -14.46 -6.71
C VAL A 132 -8.79 -13.08 -6.07
N ALA A 133 -9.68 -12.83 -5.10
CA ALA A 133 -9.74 -11.53 -4.41
C ALA A 133 -8.42 -11.22 -3.69
N ASP A 134 -7.82 -12.21 -3.02
CA ASP A 134 -6.57 -12.02 -2.29
C ASP A 134 -5.38 -11.86 -3.25
N LEU A 135 -5.38 -12.58 -4.38
CA LEU A 135 -4.40 -12.36 -5.45
C LEU A 135 -4.48 -10.92 -6.00
N VAL A 136 -5.68 -10.43 -6.31
CA VAL A 136 -5.90 -9.04 -6.77
C VAL A 136 -5.45 -8.03 -5.70
N ALA A 137 -5.73 -8.30 -4.43
CA ALA A 137 -5.26 -7.48 -3.33
C ALA A 137 -3.73 -7.45 -3.24
N GLY A 138 -3.05 -8.59 -3.41
CA GLY A 138 -1.59 -8.67 -3.48
C GLY A 138 -1.01 -7.85 -4.63
N VAL A 139 -1.57 -8.00 -5.83
CA VAL A 139 -1.18 -7.20 -7.01
C VAL A 139 -1.38 -5.70 -6.76
N ALA A 140 -2.48 -5.30 -6.12
CA ALA A 140 -2.72 -3.91 -5.76
C ALA A 140 -1.67 -3.37 -4.78
N VAL A 141 -1.22 -4.18 -3.82
CA VAL A 141 -0.15 -3.79 -2.88
C VAL A 141 1.21 -3.68 -3.58
N VAL A 142 1.53 -4.55 -4.54
CA VAL A 142 2.72 -4.37 -5.39
C VAL A 142 2.63 -3.05 -6.17
N GLY A 143 1.50 -2.80 -6.81
CA GLY A 143 1.25 -1.55 -7.54
C GLY A 143 1.41 -0.33 -6.64
N LEU A 144 0.92 -0.41 -5.40
CA LEU A 144 1.12 0.61 -4.37
C LEU A 144 2.59 0.81 -4.02
N ALA A 145 3.36 -0.26 -3.78
CA ALA A 145 4.78 -0.18 -3.46
C ALA A 145 5.58 0.50 -4.60
N LEU A 146 5.33 0.09 -5.85
CA LEU A 146 5.92 0.69 -7.04
C LEU A 146 5.53 2.16 -7.19
N TRP A 147 4.25 2.49 -6.98
CA TRP A 147 3.77 3.86 -7.04
C TRP A 147 4.46 4.75 -6.00
N VAL A 148 4.60 4.29 -4.74
CA VAL A 148 5.34 5.02 -3.71
C VAL A 148 6.79 5.25 -4.14
N MET A 149 7.46 4.20 -4.63
CA MET A 149 8.85 4.28 -5.13
C MET A 149 9.01 5.34 -6.22
N PHE A 150 8.24 5.24 -7.31
CA PHE A 150 8.37 6.17 -8.44
C PHE A 150 8.01 7.60 -8.06
N ARG A 151 6.96 7.80 -7.25
CA ARG A 151 6.58 9.14 -6.77
C ARG A 151 7.69 9.78 -5.93
N ARG A 152 8.44 9.01 -5.16
CA ARG A 152 9.55 9.54 -4.37
C ARG A 152 10.78 9.86 -5.22
N ALA A 153 11.12 9.01 -6.19
CA ALA A 153 12.20 9.29 -7.14
C ALA A 153 11.96 10.61 -7.89
N LEU A 154 10.75 10.81 -8.43
CA LEU A 154 10.39 12.04 -9.15
C LEU A 154 10.50 13.31 -8.29
N VAL A 155 10.11 13.24 -7.01
CA VAL A 155 10.21 14.38 -6.09
C VAL A 155 11.67 14.69 -5.75
N ALA A 156 12.50 13.67 -5.53
CA ALA A 156 13.92 13.84 -5.24
C ALA A 156 14.66 14.49 -6.41
N ASP A 157 14.39 14.05 -7.64
CA ASP A 157 14.98 14.62 -8.85
C ASP A 157 14.60 16.09 -9.04
N ALA A 158 13.32 16.43 -8.84
CA ALA A 158 12.84 17.82 -8.93
C ALA A 158 13.52 18.73 -7.89
N GLN A 159 13.73 18.25 -6.66
CA GLN A 159 14.43 18.98 -5.61
C GLN A 159 15.91 19.20 -5.95
N ALA A 160 16.58 18.17 -6.48
CA ALA A 160 17.98 18.27 -6.90
C ALA A 160 18.17 19.23 -8.09
N GLY A 161 17.20 19.28 -9.02
CA GLY A 161 17.19 20.25 -10.12
C GLY A 161 17.04 21.69 -9.62
N ALA A 162 16.10 21.95 -8.70
CA ALA A 162 15.88 23.27 -8.14
C ALA A 162 17.08 23.80 -7.34
N ALA A 163 17.81 22.94 -6.64
CA ALA A 163 19.02 23.33 -5.91
C ALA A 163 20.15 23.78 -6.86
N ARG A 164 20.32 23.11 -8.01
CA ARG A 164 21.32 23.47 -9.03
C ARG A 164 21.07 24.82 -9.71
N LEU A 165 19.82 25.27 -9.77
CA LEU A 165 19.47 26.58 -10.34
C LEU A 165 19.66 27.75 -9.37
N ARG A 166 19.90 27.47 -8.08
CA ARG A 166 20.03 28.48 -7.02
C ARG A 166 21.47 28.73 -6.55
N GLY A 167 22.43 27.91 -6.97
CA GLY A 167 23.86 28.04 -6.67
C GLY A 167 24.62 28.48 -7.91
#